data_AF-A0A2N2RZQ7-F1
#
_entry.id   AF-A0A2N2RZQ7-F1
#
_cell.length_a   1.000
_cell.length_b   1.000
_cell.length_c   1.000
_cell.angle_alpha   90.00
_cell.angle_beta   90.00
_cell.angle_gamma   90.00
#
_symmetry.space_group_name_H-M   'P 1'
#
loop_
_entity.id
_entity.type
_entity.pdbx_description
1 polymer ?
#
loop_
_entity_poly.entity_id
_entity_poly.type
_entity_poly.pdbx_seq_one_letter_code
_entity_poly.pdbx_strand_id
1 'polypeptide(L)'
;MRITQWEILGHVLDEDGQTVRATLPLSFYWPDEGSVKQHWEYMRRYMEEGPEAIMDHTPVCLPLHEGKESFGFGYRMVMHHHVFFIWAIIATPLIFVEALGRYLAMQTSDIPRWSKRIEEECQIDPGDPYAIDARDNPPDFWKATEKRRSELVASRVLAR
;
A
#
# COMPACT_ATOMS: atom_id res chain seq x y z
N MET A 1 -28.13 -8.39 3.37
CA MET A 1 -26.76 -8.46 3.91
C MET A 1 -26.11 -7.12 3.62
N ARG A 2 -25.67 -6.36 4.63
CA ARG A 2 -25.02 -5.06 4.45
C ARG A 2 -23.51 -5.30 4.45
N ILE A 3 -22.86 -4.99 3.33
CA ILE A 3 -21.40 -5.01 3.25
C ILE A 3 -20.95 -3.66 3.80
N THR A 4 -20.20 -3.67 4.89
CA THR A 4 -19.60 -2.46 5.47
C THR A 4 -18.12 -2.46 5.12
N GLN A 5 -17.64 -1.33 4.63
CA GLN A 5 -16.24 -1.08 4.32
C GLN A 5 -15.79 0.17 5.08
N TRP A 6 -14.56 0.14 5.57
CA TRP A 6 -13.94 1.22 6.32
C TRP A 6 -12.71 1.74 5.56
N GLU A 7 -12.50 3.05 5.55
CA GLU A 7 -11.38 3.69 4.89
C GLU A 7 -10.91 4.91 5.68
N ILE A 8 -9.67 5.34 5.43
CA ILE A 8 -9.10 6.55 6.00
C ILE A 8 -9.05 7.62 4.93
N LEU A 9 -9.76 8.73 5.19
CA LEU A 9 -9.79 9.89 4.32
C LEU A 9 -9.20 11.10 5.06
N GLY A 10 -8.20 11.73 4.44
CA GLY A 10 -7.75 13.05 4.83
C GLY A 10 -8.57 14.11 4.10
N HIS A 11 -9.11 15.09 4.81
CA HIS A 11 -9.85 16.20 4.21
C HIS A 11 -9.08 17.50 4.35
N VAL A 12 -8.91 18.21 3.23
CA VAL A 12 -8.45 19.59 3.22
C VAL A 12 -9.68 20.48 3.30
N LEU A 13 -9.81 21.20 4.41
CA LEU A 13 -10.94 22.08 4.67
C LEU A 13 -10.67 23.49 4.15
N ASP A 14 -11.74 24.22 3.85
CA ASP A 14 -11.71 25.66 3.58
C ASP A 14 -11.52 26.46 4.89
N GLU A 15 -11.38 27.77 4.78
CA GLU A 15 -11.23 28.71 5.90
C GLU A 15 -12.39 28.63 6.91
N ASP A 16 -13.56 28.17 6.47
CA ASP A 16 -14.75 27.97 7.32
C ASP A 16 -14.67 26.73 8.23
N GLY A 17 -13.68 25.85 8.03
CA GLY A 17 -13.50 24.61 8.76
C GLY A 17 -14.60 23.57 8.54
N GLN A 18 -15.45 23.74 7.53
CA GLN A 18 -16.60 22.86 7.25
C GLN A 18 -16.63 22.39 5.80
N THR A 19 -16.26 23.26 4.86
CA THR A 19 -16.28 22.94 3.43
C THR A 19 -15.06 22.11 3.05
N VAL A 20 -15.28 20.91 2.54
CA VAL A 20 -14.22 20.02 2.04
C VAL A 20 -13.78 20.48 0.65
N ARG A 21 -12.54 20.96 0.52
CA ARG A 21 -11.92 21.34 -0.77
C ARG A 21 -11.30 20.16 -1.49
N ALA A 22 -10.68 19.25 -0.76
CA ALA A 22 -10.06 18.06 -1.31
C ALA A 22 -10.15 16.90 -0.33
N THR A 23 -10.22 15.69 -0.87
CA THR A 23 -10.18 14.44 -0.10
C THR A 23 -9.02 13.60 -0.61
N LEU A 24 -8.16 13.17 0.30
CA LEU A 24 -7.01 12.31 0.04
C LEU A 24 -7.26 10.95 0.66
N PRO A 25 -7.39 9.88 -0.15
CA PRO A 25 -7.48 8.53 0.40
C PRO A 25 -6.10 8.11 0.94
N LEU A 26 -6.05 7.77 2.23
CA LEU A 26 -4.81 7.35 2.91
C LEU A 26 -4.70 5.82 3.03
N SER A 27 -5.78 5.09 2.80
CA SER A 27 -5.80 3.63 2.85
C SER A 27 -6.60 3.03 1.70
N PHE A 28 -6.37 1.74 1.45
CA PHE A 28 -7.39 0.92 0.79
C PHE A 28 -8.59 0.72 1.72
N TYR A 29 -9.73 0.27 1.19
CA TYR A 29 -10.87 -0.08 2.02
C TYR A 29 -10.61 -1.40 2.76
N TRP A 30 -11.08 -1.50 4.00
CA TRP A 30 -10.96 -2.69 4.82
C TRP A 30 -12.35 -3.20 5.23
N PRO A 31 -12.53 -4.52 5.37
CA PRO A 31 -13.79 -5.09 5.82
C PRO A 31 -14.06 -4.86 7.32
N ASP A 32 -13.04 -4.51 8.10
CA ASP A 32 -13.13 -4.30 9.55
C ASP A 32 -12.40 -3.04 10.00
N GLU A 33 -12.88 -2.44 11.10
CA GLU A 33 -12.35 -1.21 11.68
C GLU A 33 -10.96 -1.40 12.31
N GLY A 34 -10.63 -2.61 12.77
CA GLY A 34 -9.34 -2.91 13.41
C GLY A 34 -8.17 -2.78 12.43
N SER A 35 -8.33 -3.34 11.23
CA SER A 35 -7.36 -3.21 10.14
C SER A 35 -7.12 -1.75 9.74
N VAL A 36 -8.19 -0.93 9.72
CA VAL A 36 -8.08 0.51 9.48
C VAL A 36 -7.25 1.19 10.56
N LYS A 37 -7.52 0.90 11.84
CA LYS A 37 -6.75 1.48 12.95
C LYS A 37 -5.28 1.07 12.92
N GLN A 38 -4.97 -0.17 12.53
CA GLN A 38 -3.58 -0.62 12.36
C GLN A 38 -2.87 0.12 11.22
N HIS A 39 -3.56 0.34 10.09
CA HIS A 39 -3.01 1.12 8.98
C HIS A 39 -2.81 2.59 9.37
N TRP A 40 -3.74 3.18 10.12
CA TRP A 40 -3.58 4.51 10.69
C TRP A 40 -2.35 4.60 11.59
N GLU A 41 -2.16 3.62 12.48
CA GLU A 41 -1.03 3.60 13.40
C GLU A 41 0.31 3.51 12.65
N TYR A 42 0.38 2.74 11.57
CA TYR A 42 1.57 2.73 10.70
C TYR A 42 1.88 4.14 10.16
N MET A 43 0.88 4.85 9.63
CA MET A 43 1.08 6.20 9.08
C MET A 43 1.43 7.21 10.17
N ARG A 44 0.75 7.16 11.33
CA ARG A 44 1.03 8.03 12.47
C ARG A 44 2.48 7.85 12.93
N ARG A 45 2.93 6.61 13.15
CA ARG A 45 4.32 6.32 13.56
C ARG A 45 5.32 6.81 12.53
N TYR A 46 5.07 6.60 11.25
CA TYR A 46 5.93 7.14 10.19
C TYR A 46 6.05 8.67 10.25
N MET A 47 4.93 9.38 10.42
CA MET A 47 4.90 10.85 10.41
C MET A 47 5.42 11.48 11.71
N GLU A 48 5.17 10.87 12.87
CA GLU A 48 5.51 11.42 14.19
C GLU A 48 6.84 10.89 14.74
N GLU A 49 7.17 9.62 14.47
CA GLU A 49 8.34 8.92 15.02
C GLU A 49 9.41 8.62 13.96
N GLY A 50 9.14 8.90 12.68
CA GLY A 50 10.09 8.69 11.58
C GLY A 50 10.10 7.27 10.99
N PRO A 51 10.91 7.04 9.93
CA PRO A 51 10.98 5.77 9.24
C PRO A 51 11.56 4.63 10.10
N GLU A 52 12.39 4.94 11.10
CA GLU A 52 12.94 3.94 12.02
C GLU A 52 11.86 3.17 12.80
N ALA A 53 10.75 3.83 13.10
CA ALA A 53 9.66 3.25 13.90
C ALA A 53 8.86 2.21 13.11
N ILE A 54 8.88 2.28 11.78
CA ILE A 54 8.07 1.45 10.89
C ILE A 54 8.88 0.49 10.03
N MET A 55 10.20 0.63 9.98
CA MET A 55 11.07 -0.16 9.10
C MET A 55 10.86 -1.68 9.26
N ASP A 56 10.79 -2.17 10.50
CA ASP A 56 10.53 -3.58 10.79
C ASP A 56 9.14 -4.05 10.31
N HIS A 57 8.22 -3.12 10.07
CA HIS A 57 6.87 -3.36 9.59
C HIS A 57 6.71 -3.18 8.07
N THR A 58 7.79 -2.84 7.36
CA THR A 58 7.81 -2.62 5.90
C THR A 58 8.58 -3.75 5.21
N PRO A 59 7.95 -4.91 4.94
CA PRO A 59 8.66 -6.08 4.42
C PRO A 59 9.19 -5.92 3.00
N VAL A 60 8.53 -5.06 2.20
CA VAL A 60 8.87 -4.79 0.80
C VAL A 60 8.43 -3.38 0.41
N CYS A 61 9.17 -2.77 -0.52
CA CYS A 61 8.82 -1.52 -1.18
C CYS A 61 8.26 -1.79 -2.58
N LEU A 62 7.13 -1.18 -2.92
CA LEU A 62 6.55 -1.36 -4.25
C LEU A 62 7.41 -0.66 -5.31
N PRO A 63 7.70 -1.29 -6.47
CA PRO A 63 8.50 -0.71 -7.55
C PRO A 63 7.68 0.30 -8.37
N LEU A 64 7.21 1.37 -7.72
CA LEU A 64 6.33 2.39 -8.31
C LEU A 64 7.02 3.75 -8.47
N HIS A 65 8.17 3.94 -7.83
CA HIS A 65 8.85 5.24 -7.79
C HIS A 65 9.44 5.66 -9.14
N GLU A 66 10.08 4.72 -9.86
CA GLU A 66 10.83 5.03 -11.09
C GLU A 66 10.09 4.63 -12.38
N GLY A 67 9.01 3.84 -12.29
CA GLY A 67 8.37 3.28 -13.47
C GLY A 67 6.97 2.75 -13.23
N LYS A 68 6.30 2.41 -14.33
CA LYS A 68 4.94 1.86 -14.31
C LYS A 68 4.99 0.35 -14.09
N GLU A 69 4.06 -0.14 -13.29
CA GLU A 69 3.89 -1.55 -12.98
C GLU A 69 3.74 -2.40 -14.25
N SER A 70 4.48 -3.52 -14.35
CA SER A 70 4.29 -4.49 -15.42
C SER A 70 3.00 -5.31 -15.20
N PHE A 71 2.36 -5.75 -16.29
CA PHE A 71 1.16 -6.59 -16.19
C PHE A 71 1.36 -7.83 -15.30
N GLY A 72 2.51 -8.51 -15.45
CA GLY A 72 2.81 -9.71 -14.66
C GLY A 72 2.98 -9.45 -13.17
N PHE A 73 3.53 -8.28 -12.79
CA PHE A 73 3.60 -7.88 -11.38
C PHE A 73 2.21 -7.57 -10.84
N GLY A 74 1.39 -6.82 -11.57
CA GLY A 74 0.02 -6.50 -11.18
C GLY A 74 -0.91 -7.69 -11.08
N TYR A 75 -0.79 -8.62 -12.03
CA TYR A 75 -1.53 -9.88 -11.98
C TYR A 75 -1.19 -10.67 -10.71
N ARG A 76 0.10 -10.76 -10.33
CA ARG A 76 0.51 -11.41 -9.08
C ARG A 76 0.01 -10.68 -7.83
N MET A 77 -0.01 -9.34 -7.84
CA MET A 77 -0.63 -8.56 -6.77
C MET A 77 -2.09 -8.94 -6.57
N VAL A 78 -2.89 -8.94 -7.64
CA VAL A 78 -4.30 -9.33 -7.57
C VAL A 78 -4.46 -10.76 -7.05
N MET A 79 -3.68 -11.71 -7.58
CA MET A 79 -3.72 -13.12 -7.14
C MET A 79 -3.34 -13.30 -5.67
N HIS A 80 -2.41 -12.50 -5.14
CA HIS A 80 -1.99 -12.56 -3.73
C HIS A 80 -3.12 -12.16 -2.75
N HIS A 81 -4.12 -11.41 -3.22
CA HIS A 81 -5.30 -11.06 -2.42
C HIS A 81 -6.40 -12.15 -2.44
N HIS A 82 -6.38 -13.09 -3.39
CA HIS A 82 -7.41 -14.12 -3.55
C HIS A 82 -7.01 -15.43 -2.85
N VAL A 83 -7.42 -15.58 -1.58
CA VAL A 83 -6.94 -16.63 -0.65
C VAL A 83 -7.60 -18.02 -0.80
N PHE A 84 -8.49 -18.24 -1.77
CA PHE A 84 -9.22 -19.50 -1.91
C PHE A 84 -8.98 -20.19 -3.25
N PHE A 85 -8.11 -21.20 -3.25
CA PHE A 85 -7.60 -21.89 -4.44
C PHE A 85 -8.70 -22.40 -5.41
N ILE A 86 -9.80 -22.96 -4.90
CA ILE A 86 -10.90 -23.47 -5.75
C ILE A 86 -11.71 -22.32 -6.36
N TRP A 87 -11.98 -21.26 -5.57
CA TRP A 87 -12.72 -20.10 -6.05
C TRP A 87 -11.89 -19.27 -7.02
N ALA A 88 -10.57 -19.22 -6.85
CA ALA A 88 -9.65 -18.53 -7.76
C ALA A 88 -9.68 -19.12 -9.18
N ILE A 89 -9.83 -20.45 -9.32
CA ILE A 89 -9.96 -21.09 -10.64
C ILE A 89 -11.27 -20.69 -11.32
N ILE A 90 -12.39 -20.75 -10.59
CA ILE A 90 -13.71 -20.38 -11.12
C ILE A 90 -13.75 -18.87 -11.45
N ALA A 91 -13.17 -18.04 -10.58
CA ALA A 91 -13.11 -16.60 -10.73
C ALA A 91 -11.98 -16.12 -11.65
N THR A 92 -11.17 -17.02 -12.23
CA THR A 92 -10.03 -16.64 -13.08
C THR A 92 -10.39 -15.63 -14.18
N PRO A 93 -11.53 -15.75 -14.90
CA PRO A 93 -11.92 -14.74 -15.87
C PRO A 93 -12.14 -13.35 -15.24
N LEU A 94 -12.73 -13.29 -14.05
CA LEU A 94 -12.98 -12.04 -13.34
C LEU A 94 -11.67 -11.44 -12.80
N ILE A 95 -10.78 -12.29 -12.26
CA ILE A 95 -9.46 -11.88 -11.79
C ILE A 95 -8.62 -11.32 -12.95
N PHE A 96 -8.72 -11.93 -14.13
CA PHE A 96 -8.04 -11.41 -15.32
C PHE A 96 -8.57 -10.03 -15.72
N VAL A 97 -9.89 -9.81 -15.68
CA VAL A 97 -10.50 -8.49 -15.93
C VAL A 97 -10.04 -7.46 -14.89
N GLU A 98 -9.98 -7.84 -13.62
CA GLU A 98 -9.46 -6.99 -12.53
C GLU A 98 -7.98 -6.61 -12.79
N ALA A 99 -7.14 -7.60 -13.10
CA ALA A 99 -5.73 -7.37 -13.40
C ALA A 99 -5.52 -6.50 -14.65
N LEU A 100 -6.35 -6.67 -15.68
CA LEU A 100 -6.35 -5.82 -16.87
C LEU A 100 -6.76 -4.38 -16.53
N GLY A 101 -7.82 -4.22 -15.72
CA GLY A 101 -8.26 -2.91 -15.24
C GLY A 101 -7.17 -2.20 -14.44
N ARG A 102 -6.52 -2.90 -13.50
CA ARG A 102 -5.37 -2.40 -12.75
C ARG A 102 -4.24 -1.99 -13.68
N TYR A 103 -3.88 -2.86 -14.63
CA TYR A 103 -2.80 -2.56 -15.57
C TYR A 103 -3.10 -1.30 -16.37
N LEU A 104 -4.30 -1.17 -16.94
CA LEU A 104 -4.72 0.03 -17.65
C LEU A 104 -4.65 1.27 -16.75
N ALA A 105 -5.15 1.19 -15.52
CA ALA A 105 -5.10 2.28 -14.56
C ALA A 105 -3.65 2.71 -14.24
N MET A 106 -2.74 1.76 -14.01
CA MET A 106 -1.32 2.07 -13.78
C MET A 106 -0.65 2.63 -15.05
N GLN A 107 -1.06 2.18 -16.23
CA GLN A 107 -0.53 2.68 -17.50
C GLN A 107 -1.06 4.06 -17.88
N THR A 108 -2.27 4.43 -17.47
CA THR A 108 -2.84 5.75 -17.77
C THR A 108 -2.60 6.78 -16.67
N SER A 109 -2.29 6.35 -15.44
CA SER A 109 -1.98 7.27 -14.34
C SER A 109 -0.60 7.90 -14.51
N ASP A 110 -0.46 9.09 -13.94
CA ASP A 110 0.82 9.77 -13.78
C ASP A 110 1.63 9.08 -12.68
N ILE A 111 2.96 9.12 -12.84
CA ILE A 111 3.88 8.66 -11.79
C ILE A 111 3.93 9.75 -10.72
N PRO A 112 3.67 9.44 -9.44
CA PRO A 112 3.72 10.43 -8.38
C PRO A 112 5.15 10.97 -8.26
N ARG A 113 5.31 12.28 -8.44
CA ARG A 113 6.57 12.99 -8.25
C ARG A 113 6.36 14.11 -7.26
N TRP A 114 7.30 14.23 -6.32
CA TRP A 114 7.34 15.40 -5.47
C TRP A 114 7.69 16.63 -6.30
N SER A 115 7.17 17.79 -5.89
CA SER A 115 7.59 19.04 -6.52
C SER A 115 9.06 19.31 -6.20
N LYS A 116 9.80 19.97 -7.11
CA LYS A 116 11.23 20.30 -6.90
C LYS A 116 11.52 20.92 -5.53
N ARG A 117 10.64 21.81 -5.06
CA ARG A 117 10.75 22.41 -3.72
C ARG A 117 10.81 21.36 -2.61
N ILE A 118 9.93 20.37 -2.65
CA ILE A 118 9.89 19.30 -1.64
C ILE A 118 11.12 18.40 -1.78
N GLU A 119 11.55 18.10 -3.01
CA GLU A 119 12.80 17.35 -3.21
C GLU A 119 13.99 18.11 -2.61
N GLU A 120 14.10 19.42 -2.84
CA GLU A 120 15.15 20.29 -2.29
C GLU A 120 15.09 20.44 -0.76
N GLU A 121 13.88 20.51 -0.17
CA GLU A 121 13.67 20.58 1.28
C GLU A 121 13.90 19.24 1.97
N CYS A 122 13.67 18.12 1.28
CA CYS A 122 13.76 16.75 1.81
C CYS A 122 14.93 15.98 1.18
N GLN A 123 16.14 16.54 1.29
CA GLN A 123 17.35 15.82 0.89
C GLN A 123 17.62 14.66 1.84
N ILE A 124 17.88 13.48 1.27
CA ILE A 124 18.23 12.27 2.02
C ILE A 124 19.74 12.29 2.27
N ASP A 125 20.14 12.06 3.52
CA ASP A 125 21.54 12.03 3.89
C ASP A 125 22.27 10.86 3.20
N PRO A 126 23.49 11.06 2.67
CA PRO A 126 24.26 9.98 2.09
C PRO A 126 24.51 8.86 3.11
N GLY A 127 24.00 7.66 2.82
CA GLY A 127 24.16 6.49 3.68
C GLY A 127 23.11 6.35 4.79
N ASP A 128 22.01 7.11 4.73
CA ASP A 128 20.86 6.89 5.59
C ASP A 128 20.37 5.43 5.48
N PRO A 129 20.40 4.63 6.57
CA PRO A 129 20.00 3.22 6.54
C PRO A 129 18.49 3.05 6.29
N TYR A 130 17.70 4.11 6.43
CA TYR A 130 16.26 4.09 6.22
C TYR A 130 15.82 4.55 4.83
N ALA A 131 16.78 4.99 4.00
CA ALA A 131 16.55 5.32 2.59
C ALA A 131 16.42 4.07 1.71
N ILE A 132 15.40 3.25 2.00
CA ILE A 132 15.13 2.01 1.26
C ILE A 132 14.17 2.24 0.10
N ASP A 133 14.33 1.48 -0.97
CA ASP A 133 13.38 1.41 -2.05
C ASP A 133 13.24 0.01 -2.64
N ALA A 134 12.59 -0.11 -3.79
CA ALA A 134 12.32 -1.39 -4.41
C ALA A 134 13.58 -2.18 -4.83
N ARG A 135 14.76 -1.53 -4.90
CA ARG A 135 16.07 -2.14 -5.18
C ARG A 135 16.62 -2.89 -3.97
N ASP A 136 16.23 -2.49 -2.77
CA ASP A 136 16.60 -3.12 -1.50
C ASP A 136 15.69 -4.31 -1.16
N ASN A 137 14.66 -4.55 -1.98
CA ASN A 137 13.79 -5.69 -1.80
C ASN A 137 14.56 -7.01 -1.85
N PRO A 138 14.16 -8.00 -1.04
CA PRO A 138 14.72 -9.34 -1.13
C PRO A 138 14.50 -9.93 -2.54
N PRO A 139 15.39 -10.83 -3.01
CA PRO A 139 15.31 -11.42 -4.35
C PRO A 139 13.97 -12.12 -4.64
N ASP A 140 13.33 -12.62 -3.58
CA ASP A 140 12.00 -13.21 -3.65
C ASP A 140 11.01 -12.33 -2.88
N PHE A 141 10.52 -11.30 -3.58
CA PHE A 141 9.51 -10.35 -3.10
C PHE A 141 8.29 -11.05 -2.46
N TRP A 142 7.81 -12.14 -3.07
CA TRP A 142 6.60 -12.83 -2.63
C TRP A 142 6.83 -13.70 -1.39
N LYS A 143 7.98 -14.37 -1.29
CA LYS A 143 8.30 -15.09 -0.04
C LYS A 143 8.51 -14.15 1.14
N ALA A 144 9.05 -12.96 0.91
CA ALA A 144 9.23 -11.98 1.97
C ALA A 144 7.88 -11.48 2.52
N THR A 145 6.92 -11.20 1.65
CA THR A 145 5.55 -10.81 2.07
C THR A 145 4.83 -11.95 2.78
N GLU A 146 4.94 -13.19 2.28
CA GLU A 146 4.34 -14.38 2.91
C GLU A 146 4.93 -14.70 4.29
N LYS A 147 6.26 -14.62 4.43
CA LYS A 147 6.95 -14.81 5.71
C LYS A 147 6.45 -13.80 6.74
N ARG A 148 6.42 -12.51 6.37
CA ARG A 148 5.96 -11.47 7.31
C ARG A 148 4.49 -11.62 7.67
N ARG A 149 3.63 -11.95 6.70
CA ARG A 149 2.22 -12.28 6.96
C ARG A 149 2.10 -13.43 7.97
N SER A 150 2.91 -14.48 7.83
CA SER A 150 2.92 -15.62 8.74
C SER A 150 3.35 -15.25 10.16
N GLU A 151 4.35 -14.38 10.31
CA GLU A 151 4.79 -13.83 11.61
C GLU A 151 3.71 -12.95 12.26
N LEU A 152 3.00 -12.12 11.48
CA LEU A 152 1.91 -11.27 11.97
C LEU A 152 0.68 -12.09 12.40
N VAL A 153 0.35 -13.16 11.68
CA VAL A 153 -0.70 -14.11 12.09
C VAL A 153 -0.27 -14.87 13.35
N ALA A 154 1.00 -15.30 13.43
CA ALA A 154 1.53 -16.00 14.61
C ALA A 154 1.52 -15.13 15.88
N SER A 155 1.78 -13.82 15.73
CA SER A 155 1.71 -12.82 16.82
C SER A 155 0.29 -12.35 17.15
N ARG A 156 -0.75 -12.88 16.48
CA ARG A 156 -2.17 -12.49 16.61
C ARG A 156 -2.46 -11.01 16.29
N VAL A 157 -1.56 -10.34 15.59
CA VAL A 157 -1.75 -8.96 15.11
C VAL A 157 -2.76 -8.94 13.96
N LEU A 158 -2.71 -9.95 13.09
CA LEU A 158 -3.73 -10.20 12.07
C LEU A 158 -4.64 -11.35 12.53
N ALA A 159 -5.95 -11.17 12.37
CA ALA A 159 -6.90 -12.27 12.54
C ALA A 159 -6.61 -13.36 11.50
N ARG A 160 -6.75 -14.63 11.91
CA ARG A 160 -6.58 -15.80 11.04
C ARG A 160 -7.58 -15.83 9.90
#